data_AF-A0A665VNJ5-F1
#
_entry.id   AF-A0A665VNJ5-F1
#
_cell.length_a   1.000
_cell.length_b   1.000
_cell.length_c   1.000
_cell.angle_alpha   90.00
_cell.angle_beta   90.00
_cell.angle_gamma   90.00
#
_symmetry.space_group_name_H-M   'P 1'
#
loop_
_entity.id
_entity.type
_entity.pdbx_description
1 polymer ?
#
loop_
_entity_poly.entity_id
_entity_poly.type
_entity_poly.pdbx_seq_one_letter_code
_entity_poly.pdbx_strand_id
1 'polypeptide(L)'
;MFLLFSFRGSVSTLKPRTLNNSRREYKRTFLQLIPERSKMSRTEEVNKMTENVYKGILDHFNPSLKNFVTMGKHYEKALTGVTVAAKGYFDALVKLGELASDSQGSKELGDTLFQMAEVHRQIQVQLEDVLKLFHSELLAQLEQKLELDIKYLTVC
;
A
#
# COMPACT_ATOMS: atom_id res chain seq x y z
N MET A 1 -22.01 -63.64 -53.36
CA MET A 1 -21.91 -62.57 -54.38
C MET A 1 -23.30 -61.95 -54.52
N PHE A 2 -23.35 -60.62 -54.49
CA PHE A 2 -24.42 -59.79 -53.94
C PHE A 2 -25.82 -59.92 -54.55
N LEU A 3 -26.82 -59.90 -53.67
CA LEU A 3 -28.24 -59.71 -53.94
C LEU A 3 -28.62 -58.22 -53.79
N LEU A 4 -29.47 -57.77 -54.72
CA LEU A 4 -30.70 -57.01 -54.51
C LEU A 4 -30.75 -55.46 -54.50
N PHE A 5 -31.79 -55.04 -55.24
CA PHE A 5 -32.78 -53.98 -55.03
C PHE A 5 -32.64 -52.67 -55.82
N SER A 6 -33.41 -52.63 -56.92
CA SER A 6 -34.03 -51.44 -57.51
C SER A 6 -34.70 -50.58 -56.45
N PHE A 7 -34.42 -49.27 -56.47
CA PHE A 7 -35.30 -48.27 -55.85
C PHE A 7 -35.68 -47.21 -56.88
N ARG A 8 -36.87 -47.40 -57.43
CA ARG A 8 -37.63 -46.41 -58.20
C ARG A 8 -38.37 -45.56 -57.15
N GLY A 9 -37.95 -44.32 -56.95
CA GLY A 9 -38.54 -43.42 -55.95
C GLY A 9 -38.63 -42.00 -56.48
N SER A 10 -39.87 -41.55 -56.71
CA SER A 10 -40.25 -40.25 -57.22
C SER A 10 -39.59 -39.07 -56.52
N VAL A 11 -39.21 -38.07 -57.33
CA VAL A 11 -38.93 -36.70 -56.87
C VAL A 11 -40.26 -36.07 -56.44
N SER A 12 -40.68 -36.35 -55.21
CA SER A 12 -41.83 -35.71 -54.57
C SER A 12 -41.37 -34.67 -53.55
N THR A 13 -41.44 -33.40 -53.98
CA THR A 13 -41.78 -32.21 -53.18
C THR A 13 -41.63 -32.35 -51.65
N LEU A 14 -40.41 -32.17 -51.16
CA LEU A 14 -40.17 -31.91 -49.73
C LEU A 14 -40.91 -30.63 -49.31
N LYS A 15 -42.01 -30.81 -48.57
CA LYS A 15 -42.85 -29.71 -48.04
C LYS A 15 -41.97 -28.73 -47.25
N PRO A 16 -42.05 -27.41 -47.50
CA PRO A 16 -41.23 -26.39 -46.81
C PRO A 16 -41.48 -26.27 -45.29
N ARG A 17 -42.45 -27.00 -44.73
CA ARG A 17 -42.75 -27.02 -43.28
C ARG A 17 -41.78 -27.88 -42.47
N THR A 18 -41.28 -29.00 -42.99
CA THR A 18 -40.37 -29.91 -42.26
C THR A 18 -38.95 -29.35 -42.15
N LEU A 19 -38.42 -28.76 -43.24
CA LEU A 19 -37.13 -28.06 -43.24
C LEU A 19 -37.09 -26.87 -42.27
N ASN A 20 -38.20 -26.13 -42.14
CA ASN A 20 -38.30 -25.03 -41.19
C ASN A 20 -38.33 -25.50 -39.73
N ASN A 21 -38.92 -26.66 -39.44
CA ASN A 21 -38.90 -27.22 -38.10
C ASN A 21 -37.51 -27.72 -37.71
N SER A 22 -36.83 -28.46 -38.58
CA SER A 22 -35.45 -28.89 -38.33
C SER A 22 -34.50 -27.69 -38.20
N ARG A 23 -34.64 -26.66 -39.06
CA ARG A 23 -33.83 -25.43 -38.94
C ARG A 23 -34.07 -24.69 -37.63
N ARG A 24 -35.31 -24.66 -37.12
CA ARG A 24 -35.63 -24.08 -35.79
C ARG A 24 -35.07 -24.92 -34.66
N GLU A 25 -35.09 -26.23 -34.79
CA GLU A 25 -34.57 -27.16 -33.80
C GLU A 25 -33.06 -27.08 -33.72
N TYR A 26 -32.35 -27.14 -34.87
CA TYR A 26 -30.90 -26.87 -34.92
C TYR A 26 -30.54 -25.50 -34.34
N LYS A 27 -31.35 -24.46 -34.61
CA LYS A 27 -31.13 -23.13 -34.04
C LYS A 27 -31.32 -23.13 -32.51
N ARG A 28 -32.30 -23.88 -31.98
CA ARG A 28 -32.52 -24.04 -30.53
C ARG A 28 -31.40 -24.83 -29.88
N THR A 29 -30.99 -25.95 -30.45
CA THR A 29 -29.91 -26.79 -29.92
C THR A 29 -28.57 -26.06 -30.00
N PHE A 30 -28.32 -25.31 -31.08
CA PHE A 30 -27.10 -24.50 -31.22
C PHE A 30 -27.10 -23.31 -30.25
N LEU A 31 -28.23 -22.64 -30.02
CA LEU A 31 -28.33 -21.58 -29.01
C LEU A 31 -28.17 -22.10 -27.57
N GLN A 32 -28.53 -23.36 -27.29
CA GLN A 32 -28.29 -24.01 -25.99
C GLN A 32 -26.85 -24.51 -25.80
N LEU A 33 -26.10 -24.71 -26.89
CA LEU A 33 -24.70 -25.14 -26.90
C LEU A 33 -23.71 -23.97 -26.94
N ILE A 34 -24.17 -22.74 -27.20
CA ILE A 34 -23.36 -21.56 -26.94
C ILE A 34 -23.25 -21.47 -25.42
N PRO A 35 -22.06 -21.64 -24.83
CA PRO A 35 -21.89 -21.32 -23.42
C PRO A 35 -22.32 -19.87 -23.31
N GLU A 36 -23.27 -19.55 -22.42
CA GLU A 36 -23.35 -18.18 -21.90
C GLU A 36 -22.01 -17.93 -21.24
N ARG A 37 -21.03 -17.50 -22.03
CA ARG A 37 -19.87 -16.77 -21.56
C ARG A 37 -20.50 -15.52 -21.00
N SER A 38 -20.87 -15.58 -19.73
CA SER A 38 -21.51 -14.51 -18.99
C SER A 38 -20.71 -13.24 -19.31
N LYS A 39 -21.29 -12.39 -20.16
CA LYS A 39 -20.85 -11.00 -20.18
C LYS A 39 -21.21 -10.54 -18.79
N MET A 40 -20.21 -10.43 -17.91
CA MET A 40 -20.44 -9.78 -16.63
C MET A 40 -21.19 -8.51 -16.94
N SER A 41 -22.34 -8.36 -16.28
CA SER A 41 -23.06 -7.11 -16.38
C SER A 41 -22.07 -5.99 -16.04
N ARG A 42 -22.16 -4.83 -16.70
CA ARG A 42 -21.32 -3.67 -16.34
C ARG A 42 -21.39 -3.39 -14.83
N THR A 43 -22.52 -3.69 -14.21
CA THR A 43 -22.73 -3.63 -12.76
C THR A 43 -21.87 -4.63 -11.97
N GLU A 44 -21.71 -5.87 -12.45
CA GLU A 44 -20.84 -6.88 -11.83
C GLU A 44 -19.36 -6.54 -11.97
N GLU A 45 -18.95 -5.96 -13.11
CA GLU A 45 -17.57 -5.48 -13.31
C GLU A 45 -17.23 -4.35 -12.33
N VAL A 46 -18.15 -3.39 -12.16
CA VAL A 46 -17.98 -2.28 -11.21
C VAL A 46 -17.98 -2.78 -9.75
N ASN A 47 -18.87 -3.73 -9.42
CA ASN A 47 -18.88 -4.35 -8.09
C ASN A 47 -17.56 -5.06 -7.80
N LYS A 48 -17.04 -5.84 -8.74
CA LYS A 48 -15.75 -6.54 -8.61
C LYS A 48 -14.58 -5.57 -8.48
N MET A 49 -14.57 -4.48 -9.26
CA MET A 49 -13.57 -3.42 -9.11
C MET A 49 -13.60 -2.80 -7.71
N THR A 50 -14.80 -2.54 -7.20
CA THR A 50 -14.99 -1.96 -5.86
C THR A 50 -14.47 -2.90 -4.77
N GLU A 51 -14.81 -4.19 -4.85
CA GLU A 51 -14.31 -5.21 -3.92
C GLU A 51 -12.78 -5.34 -3.97
N ASN A 52 -12.20 -5.31 -5.17
CA ASN A 52 -10.75 -5.37 -5.35
C ASN A 52 -10.03 -4.17 -4.72
N VAL A 53 -10.63 -2.98 -4.73
CA VAL A 53 -10.06 -1.81 -4.05
C VAL A 53 -10.03 -2.01 -2.54
N TYR A 54 -11.13 -2.47 -1.95
CA TYR A 54 -11.18 -2.74 -0.50
C TYR A 54 -10.20 -3.84 -0.08
N LYS A 55 -10.15 -4.94 -0.84
CA LYS A 55 -9.15 -5.99 -0.62
C LYS A 55 -7.73 -5.47 -0.76
N GLY A 56 -7.46 -4.63 -1.77
CA GLY A 56 -6.14 -4.00 -1.93
C GLY A 56 -5.73 -3.13 -0.74
N ILE A 57 -6.67 -2.40 -0.13
CA ILE A 57 -6.40 -1.60 1.05
C ILE A 57 -6.09 -2.50 2.25
N LEU A 58 -6.93 -3.49 2.51
CA LEU A 58 -6.81 -4.39 3.67
C LEU A 58 -5.59 -5.31 3.59
N ASP A 59 -5.34 -5.92 2.43
CA ASP A 59 -4.35 -6.98 2.29
C ASP A 59 -2.96 -6.45 1.92
N HIS A 60 -2.86 -5.21 1.39
CA HIS A 60 -1.58 -4.67 0.93
C HIS A 60 -1.24 -3.32 1.54
N PHE A 61 -2.14 -2.33 1.46
CA PHE A 61 -1.84 -0.98 1.93
C PHE A 61 -1.67 -0.93 3.46
N ASN A 62 -2.64 -1.45 4.21
CA ASN A 62 -2.62 -1.43 5.68
C ASN A 62 -1.42 -2.17 6.29
N PRO A 63 -1.07 -3.41 5.84
CA PRO A 63 0.15 -4.08 6.29
C PRO A 63 1.43 -3.29 5.96
N SER A 64 1.49 -2.68 4.77
CA SER A 64 2.64 -1.85 4.36
C SER A 64 2.76 -0.59 5.22
N LEU A 65 1.63 0.08 5.51
CA LEU A 65 1.57 1.24 6.39
C LEU A 65 1.97 0.88 7.83
N LYS A 66 1.53 -0.27 8.34
CA LYS A 66 1.94 -0.78 9.65
C LYS A 66 3.46 -0.96 9.74
N ASN A 67 4.06 -1.55 8.71
CA ASN A 67 5.50 -1.70 8.65
C ASN A 67 6.20 -0.34 8.57
N PHE A 68 5.69 0.58 7.75
CA PHE A 68 6.20 1.95 7.66
C PHE A 68 6.20 2.66 9.01
N VAL A 69 5.09 2.63 9.76
CA VAL A 69 4.99 3.22 11.11
C VAL A 69 5.99 2.56 12.06
N THR A 70 6.16 1.24 11.99
CA THR A 70 7.15 0.51 12.81
C THR A 70 8.58 0.98 12.53
N MET A 71 8.94 1.13 11.24
CA MET A 71 10.24 1.67 10.86
C MET A 71 10.42 3.13 11.27
N GLY A 72 9.35 3.93 11.19
CA GLY A 72 9.33 5.30 11.69
C GLY A 72 9.63 5.38 13.19
N LYS A 73 9.03 4.52 14.01
CA LYS A 73 9.31 4.42 15.45
C LYS A 73 10.76 4.01 15.74
N HIS A 74 11.32 3.09 14.96
CA HIS A 74 12.74 2.75 15.08
C HIS A 74 13.65 3.92 14.71
N TYR A 75 13.31 4.67 13.68
CA TYR A 75 14.05 5.86 13.26
C TYR A 75 14.01 6.96 14.34
N GLU A 76 12.83 7.25 14.89
CA GLU A 76 12.65 8.18 16.01
C GLU A 76 13.52 7.78 17.22
N LYS A 77 13.52 6.49 17.59
CA LYS A 77 14.32 5.97 18.69
C LYS A 77 15.83 6.14 18.42
N ALA A 78 16.29 5.87 17.20
CA ALA A 78 17.68 6.05 16.83
C ALA A 78 18.11 7.53 16.95
N LEU A 79 17.30 8.46 16.45
CA LEU A 79 17.56 9.90 16.55
C LEU A 79 17.52 10.41 18.00
N THR A 80 16.65 9.85 18.83
CA THR A 80 16.64 10.12 20.29
C THR A 80 17.96 9.64 20.93
N GLY A 81 18.48 8.48 20.53
CA GLY A 81 19.77 8.00 20.98
C GLY A 81 20.93 8.92 20.59
N VAL A 82 20.93 9.43 19.35
CA VAL A 82 21.91 10.43 18.87
C VAL A 82 21.84 11.71 19.71
N THR A 83 20.64 12.19 20.01
CA THR A 83 20.40 13.37 20.86
C THR A 83 21.05 13.23 22.24
N VAL A 84 20.86 12.07 22.89
CA VAL A 84 21.46 11.80 24.20
C VAL A 84 22.99 11.76 24.14
N ALA A 85 23.55 11.11 23.11
CA ALA A 85 25.00 11.04 22.92
C ALA A 85 25.60 12.42 22.62
N ALA A 86 24.93 13.21 21.78
CA ALA A 86 25.33 14.57 21.43
C ALA A 86 25.37 15.47 22.67
N LYS A 87 24.36 15.40 23.54
CA LYS A 87 24.35 16.11 24.82
C LYS A 87 25.59 15.82 25.65
N GLY A 88 25.95 14.55 25.83
CA GLY A 88 27.15 14.18 26.59
C GLY A 88 28.44 14.70 25.97
N TYR A 89 28.54 14.73 24.63
CA TYR A 89 29.67 15.34 23.93
C TYR A 89 29.75 16.86 24.16
N PHE A 90 28.62 17.57 24.10
CA PHE A 90 28.59 19.03 24.32
C PHE A 90 28.85 19.39 25.78
N ASP A 91 28.35 18.62 26.75
CA ASP A 91 28.64 18.82 28.17
C ASP A 91 30.17 18.70 28.43
N ALA A 92 30.84 17.74 27.79
CA ALA A 92 32.29 17.61 27.86
C ALA A 92 33.02 18.77 27.15
N LEU A 93 32.48 19.24 26.02
CA LEU A 93 33.04 20.38 25.28
C LEU A 93 32.97 21.69 26.08
N VAL A 94 31.84 21.94 26.76
CA VAL A 94 31.68 23.09 27.65
C VAL A 94 32.69 23.03 28.79
N LYS A 95 32.85 21.87 29.43
CA LYS A 95 33.83 21.68 30.50
C LYS A 95 35.27 21.94 30.04
N LEU A 96 35.62 21.56 28.81
CA LEU A 96 36.91 21.90 28.20
C LEU A 96 37.04 23.40 27.97
N GLY A 97 35.97 24.06 27.53
CA GLY A 97 35.90 25.52 27.39
C GLY A 97 36.14 26.26 28.70
N GLU A 98 35.58 25.76 29.81
CA GLU A 98 35.80 26.31 31.16
C GLU A 98 37.28 26.24 31.55
N LEU A 99 37.91 25.07 31.41
CA LEU A 99 39.33 24.88 31.72
C LEU A 99 40.24 25.78 30.86
N ALA A 100 39.91 25.95 29.59
CA ALA A 100 40.67 26.81 28.68
C ALA A 100 40.50 28.31 29.02
N SER A 101 39.30 28.71 29.44
CA SER A 101 38.96 30.09 29.83
C SER A 101 39.60 30.52 31.15
N ASP A 102 39.76 29.57 32.08
CA ASP A 102 40.44 29.80 33.36
C ASP A 102 41.98 29.87 33.21
N SER A 103 42.50 29.47 32.06
CA SER A 103 43.94 29.48 31.77
C SER A 103 44.45 30.88 31.39
N GLN A 104 45.71 31.16 31.72
CA GLN A 104 46.36 32.45 31.39
C GLN A 104 46.70 32.59 29.89
N GLY A 105 46.73 31.49 29.13
CA GLY A 105 47.24 31.48 27.74
C GLY A 105 46.25 31.00 26.68
N SER A 106 45.04 30.58 27.07
CA SER A 106 44.08 29.95 26.15
C SER A 106 42.65 30.48 26.26
N LYS A 107 42.46 31.70 26.76
CA LYS A 107 41.11 32.27 26.94
C LYS A 107 40.28 32.32 25.66
N GLU A 108 40.89 32.80 24.58
CA GLU A 108 40.23 32.88 23.26
C GLU A 108 39.81 31.50 22.72
N LEU A 109 40.57 30.46 23.07
CA LEU A 109 40.21 29.08 22.76
C LEU A 109 38.97 28.64 23.56
N GLY A 110 38.89 29.02 24.83
CA GLY A 110 37.69 28.82 25.65
C GLY A 110 36.44 29.46 25.03
N ASP A 111 36.54 30.72 24.61
CA ASP A 111 35.44 31.41 23.91
C ASP A 111 35.03 30.69 22.63
N THR A 112 35.99 30.18 21.86
CA THR A 112 35.73 29.40 20.64
C THR A 112 34.97 28.10 20.96
N LEU A 113 35.37 27.38 22.02
CA LEU A 113 34.72 26.15 22.45
C LEU A 113 33.28 26.39 22.93
N PHE A 114 33.04 27.50 23.61
CA PHE A 114 31.68 27.90 24.00
C PHE A 114 30.81 28.26 22.81
N GLN A 115 31.34 28.97 21.82
CA GLN A 115 30.61 29.25 20.58
C GLN A 115 30.25 27.95 19.83
N MET A 116 31.18 26.99 19.75
CA MET A 116 30.91 25.67 19.18
C MET A 116 29.79 24.94 19.94
N ALA A 117 29.85 24.91 21.27
CA ALA A 117 28.83 24.29 22.10
C ALA A 117 27.45 24.94 21.92
N GLU A 118 27.37 26.27 21.82
CA GLU A 118 26.11 26.98 21.64
C GLU A 118 25.50 26.74 20.26
N VAL A 119 26.29 26.76 19.18
CA VAL A 119 25.81 26.41 17.82
C VAL A 119 25.21 25.01 17.82
N HIS A 120 25.90 24.07 18.46
CA HIS A 120 25.42 22.70 18.57
C HIS A 120 24.16 22.56 19.44
N ARG A 121 24.04 23.32 20.53
CA ARG A 121 22.83 23.37 21.36
C ARG A 121 21.62 23.84 20.55
N GLN A 122 21.80 24.84 19.69
CA GLN A 122 20.72 25.35 18.83
C GLN A 122 20.27 24.30 17.79
N ILE A 123 21.22 23.62 17.15
CA ILE A 123 20.93 22.51 16.22
C ILE A 123 20.16 21.41 16.96
N GLN A 124 20.57 21.08 18.19
CA GLN A 124 19.95 20.04 19.00
C GLN A 124 18.50 20.37 19.34
N VAL A 125 18.21 21.63 19.71
CA VAL A 125 16.83 22.09 19.97
C VAL A 125 15.96 21.95 18.71
N GLN A 126 16.47 22.37 17.54
CA GLN A 126 15.73 22.24 16.28
C GLN A 126 15.45 20.78 15.93
N LEU A 127 16.42 19.88 16.14
CA LEU A 127 16.24 18.45 15.91
C LEU A 127 15.16 17.87 16.83
N GLU A 128 15.17 18.23 18.11
CA GLU A 128 14.15 17.77 19.08
C GLU A 128 12.75 18.25 18.70
N ASP A 129 12.60 19.48 18.23
CA ASP A 129 11.30 19.98 17.80
C ASP A 129 10.79 19.28 16.54
N VAL A 130 11.67 19.02 15.56
CA VAL A 130 11.32 18.21 14.39
C VAL A 130 10.94 16.78 14.78
N LEU A 131 11.63 16.17 15.75
CA LEU A 131 11.29 14.85 16.26
C LEU A 131 9.91 14.81 16.92
N LYS A 132 9.55 15.83 17.71
CA LYS A 132 8.21 15.95 18.29
C LYS A 132 7.12 16.02 17.21
N LEU A 133 7.35 16.79 16.14
CA LEU A 133 6.41 16.88 15.02
C LEU A 133 6.32 15.56 14.25
N PHE A 134 7.46 14.91 13.98
CA PHE A 134 7.49 13.60 13.34
C PHE A 134 6.69 12.56 14.13
N HIS A 135 6.80 12.55 15.45
CA HIS A 135 6.01 11.68 16.31
C HIS A 135 4.52 12.03 16.28
N SER A 136 4.18 13.27 16.62
CA SER A 136 2.80 13.68 16.91
C SER A 136 1.95 13.91 15.67
N GLU A 137 2.52 14.48 14.60
CA GLU A 137 1.78 14.84 13.39
C GLU A 137 1.80 13.74 12.34
N LEU A 138 2.86 12.92 12.30
CA LEU A 138 3.00 11.86 11.31
C LEU A 138 2.75 10.48 11.90
N LEU A 139 3.58 10.01 12.84
CA LEU A 139 3.48 8.63 13.33
C LEU A 139 2.15 8.36 14.05
N ALA A 140 1.77 9.22 15.00
CA ALA A 140 0.54 9.06 15.78
C ALA A 140 -0.71 9.15 14.89
N GLN A 141 -0.75 10.07 13.93
CA GLN A 141 -1.89 10.20 13.02
C GLN A 141 -2.02 9.00 12.08
N LEU A 142 -0.91 8.48 11.54
CA LEU A 142 -0.93 7.30 10.68
C LEU A 142 -1.36 6.05 11.46
N GLU A 143 -0.89 5.90 12.70
CA GLU A 143 -1.28 4.78 13.57
C GLU A 143 -2.77 4.84 13.91
N GLN A 144 -3.29 6.01 14.29
CA GLN A 144 -4.71 6.19 14.57
C GLN A 144 -5.58 5.88 13.35
N LYS A 145 -5.21 6.38 12.16
CA LYS A 145 -5.95 6.10 10.92
C LYS A 145 -5.92 4.62 10.56
N LEU A 146 -4.77 3.97 10.72
CA LEU A 146 -4.64 2.52 10.48
C LEU A 146 -5.53 1.70 11.42
N GLU A 147 -5.61 2.07 12.71
CA GLU A 147 -6.49 1.40 13.67
C GLU A 147 -7.98 1.54 13.29
N LEU A 148 -8.39 2.74 12.85
CA LEU A 148 -9.75 2.98 12.37
C LEU A 148 -10.04 2.17 11.10
N ASP A 149 -9.11 2.15 10.14
CA ASP A 149 -9.27 1.40 8.90
C ASP A 149 -9.42 -0.10 9.16
N ILE A 150 -8.59 -0.69 10.04
CA ILE A 150 -8.73 -2.10 10.44
C ILE A 150 -10.09 -2.33 11.11
N LYS A 151 -10.54 -1.41 11.98
CA LYS A 151 -11.82 -1.57 12.70
C LYS A 151 -13.04 -1.48 11.77
N TYR A 152 -13.04 -0.59 10.79
CA TYR A 152 -14.22 -0.31 9.97
C TYR A 152 -14.23 -1.09 8.66
N LEU A 153 -13.08 -1.35 8.04
CA LEU A 153 -13.01 -2.05 6.76
C LEU A 153 -13.06 -3.57 6.91
N THR A 154 -12.61 -4.15 8.03
CA THR A 154 -12.68 -5.61 8.26
C THR A 154 -14.09 -6.10 8.65
N VAL A 155 -15.00 -5.19 9.00
CA VAL A 155 -16.40 -5.49 9.39
C VAL A 155 -17.35 -5.40 8.19
N CYS A 156 -16.87 -4.95 7.04
CA CYS A 156 -17.62 -4.86 5.78
C CYS A 156 -17.33 -6.07 4.88
#